data_AF-A0A5C8PC21-F1
#
_entry.id   AF-A0A5C8PC21-F1
#
_cell.length_a   1.000
_cell.length_b   1.000
_cell.length_c   1.000
_cell.angle_alpha   90.00
_cell.angle_beta   90.00
_cell.angle_gamma   90.00
#
_symmetry.space_group_name_H-M   'P 1'
#
loop_
_entity.id
_entity.type
_entity.pdbx_description
1 polymer ?
#
loop_
_entity_poly.entity_id
_entity_poly.type
_entity_poly.pdbx_seq_one_letter_code
_entity_poly.pdbx_strand_id
1 'polypeptide(L)'
;MRIAMIKMFFVRPGHFARSGGLWYEPGILMIVEPAERVEVFVDRYGAADMCMGAYDFAQLDEQAPPAGLLWAIPFMPSRGHHLLAGAAA
;
A
#
# COMPACT_ATOMS: atom_id res chain seq x y z
N MET A 1 19.27 -12.05 8.30
CA MET A 1 18.62 -10.82 7.83
C MET A 1 17.52 -11.24 6.86
N ARG A 2 16.27 -11.37 7.32
CA ARG A 2 15.14 -11.69 6.42
C ARG A 2 14.87 -10.43 5.60
N ILE A 3 14.85 -10.55 4.27
CA ILE A 3 14.23 -9.55 3.42
C ILE A 3 12.75 -9.58 3.80
N ALA A 4 12.30 -8.64 4.63
CA ALA A 4 10.88 -8.47 4.87
C ALA A 4 10.28 -8.02 3.54
N MET A 5 9.41 -8.84 2.96
CA MET A 5 8.63 -8.43 1.81
C MET A 5 7.69 -7.34 2.31
N ILE A 6 7.94 -6.08 1.95
CA ILE A 6 7.04 -4.96 2.20
C ILE A 6 6.01 -4.89 1.07
N LYS A 7 4.84 -4.31 1.34
CA LYS A 7 3.83 -3.99 0.32
C LYS A 7 3.57 -2.49 0.32
N MET A 8 3.24 -1.94 -0.83
CA MET A 8 3.08 -0.50 -0.99
C MET A 8 1.76 -0.16 -1.68
N PHE A 9 1.05 0.80 -1.09
CA PHE A 9 -0.24 1.25 -1.58
C PHE A 9 -0.33 2.77 -1.53
N PHE A 10 -0.93 3.39 -2.54
CA PHE A 10 -1.43 4.75 -2.38
C PHE A 10 -2.85 4.70 -1.80
N VAL A 11 -3.19 5.66 -0.95
CA VAL A 11 -4.57 5.82 -0.49
C VAL A 11 -5.41 6.45 -1.60
N ARG A 12 -6.54 5.83 -1.94
CA ARG A 12 -7.45 6.32 -2.98
C ARG A 12 -8.12 7.62 -2.53
N PRO A 13 -8.37 8.58 -3.45
CA PRO A 13 -9.24 9.73 -3.16
C PRO A 13 -10.56 9.33 -2.51
N GLY A 14 -11.01 10.14 -1.53
CA GLY A 14 -12.21 9.87 -0.73
C GLY A 14 -12.04 8.82 0.38
N HIS A 15 -10.80 8.44 0.70
CA HIS A 15 -10.50 7.46 1.75
C HIS A 15 -9.34 7.91 2.63
N PHE A 16 -9.30 7.37 3.84
CA PHE A 16 -8.13 7.39 4.73
C PHE A 16 -7.67 5.96 4.97
N ALA A 17 -6.37 5.78 5.23
CA ALA A 17 -5.86 4.51 5.74
C ALA A 17 -5.16 4.71 7.08
N ARG A 18 -5.13 3.65 7.89
CA ARG A 18 -4.40 3.60 9.16
C ARG A 18 -3.59 2.32 9.22
N SER A 19 -2.31 2.44 9.56
CA SER A 19 -1.45 1.29 9.92
C SER A 19 -0.91 1.53 11.32
N GLY A 20 -1.31 0.68 12.27
CA GLY A 20 -1.00 0.89 13.70
C GLY A 20 -1.49 2.25 14.22
N GLY A 21 -0.55 3.13 14.57
CA GLY A 21 -0.81 4.49 15.07
C GLY A 21 -0.73 5.60 14.01
N LEU A 22 -0.37 5.27 12.76
CA LEU A 22 -0.16 6.24 11.69
C LEU A 22 -1.39 6.35 10.79
N TRP A 23 -1.78 7.58 10.49
CA TRP A 23 -2.85 7.91 9.55
C TRP A 23 -2.27 8.39 8.21
N TYR A 24 -2.91 7.96 7.13
CA TYR A 24 -2.52 8.27 5.76
C TYR A 24 -3.70 8.91 5.03
N GLU A 25 -3.47 10.11 4.52
CA GLU A 25 -4.44 10.88 3.73
C GLU A 25 -4.51 10.40 2.27
N PRO A 26 -5.56 10.80 1.52
CA PRO A 26 -5.64 10.58 0.08
C PRO A 26 -4.34 10.91 -0.68
N GLY A 27 -3.90 9.99 -1.54
CA GLY A 27 -2.71 10.17 -2.38
C GLY A 27 -1.37 9.94 -1.68
N ILE A 28 -1.35 9.70 -0.36
CA ILE A 28 -0.12 9.38 0.36
C ILE A 28 0.26 7.91 0.13
N LEU A 29 1.57 7.68 -0.08
CA LEU A 29 2.15 6.34 -0.17
C LEU A 29 2.30 5.74 1.23
N MET A 30 1.68 4.58 1.43
CA MET A 30 1.80 3.76 2.62
C MET A 30 2.72 2.57 2.32
N ILE A 31 3.67 2.32 3.21
CA ILE A 31 4.50 1.11 3.22
C ILE A 31 3.98 0.24 4.35
N VAL A 32 3.67 -1.01 4.05
CA VAL A 32 3.10 -1.96 5.00
C VAL A 32 4.09 -3.08 5.26
N GLU A 33 4.39 -3.32 6.52
CA GLU A 33 5.27 -4.41 6.96
C GLU A 33 4.49 -5.70 7.28
N PRO A 34 5.14 -6.89 7.26
CA PRO A 34 4.47 -8.17 7.50
C PRO A 34 3.67 -8.30 8.81
N ALA A 35 4.04 -7.54 9.85
CA ALA A 35 3.37 -7.56 11.16
C ALA A 35 2.23 -6.53 11.27
N GLU A 36 2.05 -5.70 10.24
CA GLU A 36 1.09 -4.60 10.28
C GLU A 36 -0.29 -5.03 9.79
N ARG A 37 -1.28 -4.30 10.31
CA ARG A 37 -2.68 -4.37 9.91
C ARG A 37 -3.09 -3.01 9.40
N VAL A 38 -3.72 -3.00 8.23
CA VAL A 38 -4.23 -1.78 7.58
C VAL A 38 -5.73 -1.69 7.78
N GLU A 39 -6.20 -0.55 8.27
CA GLU A 39 -7.61 -0.20 8.31
C GLU A 39 -7.89 0.88 7.27
N VAL A 40 -9.02 0.78 6.56
CA VAL A 40 -9.41 1.74 5.52
C VAL A 40 -10.74 2.36 5.89
N PHE A 41 -10.84 3.68 5.76
CA PHE A 41 -12.00 4.48 6.14
C PHE A 41 -12.49 5.32 4.96
N VAL A 42 -13.79 5.60 4.92
CA VAL A 42 -14.35 6.63 4.03
C VAL A 42 -13.98 8.02 4.56
N ASP A 43 -13.58 8.92 3.67
CA ASP A 43 -13.50 10.35 3.96
C ASP A 43 -14.89 10.98 3.95
N ARG A 44 -15.25 11.62 5.05
CA ARG A 44 -16.40 12.50 5.14
C ARG A 44 -15.99 13.87 5.66
N TYR A 45 -16.02 14.86 4.75
CA TYR A 45 -15.68 16.26 5.04
C TYR A 45 -14.22 16.47 5.50
N GLY A 46 -13.28 15.70 4.95
CA GLY A 46 -11.85 15.81 5.25
C GLY A 46 -11.43 15.03 6.51
N ALA A 47 -12.24 14.07 6.96
CA ALA A 47 -11.98 13.28 8.15
C ALA A 47 -12.40 11.82 7.95
N ALA A 48 -11.69 10.90 8.60
CA ALA A 48 -12.06 9.49 8.61
C ALA A 48 -13.40 9.29 9.35
N ASP A 49 -14.37 8.67 8.68
CA ASP A 49 -15.70 8.39 9.23
C ASP A 49 -15.88 6.89 9.49
N MET A 50 -16.40 6.15 8.51
CA MET A 50 -16.71 4.72 8.65
C MET A 50 -15.54 3.85 8.20
N CYS A 51 -15.12 2.91 9.06
CA CYS A 51 -14.18 1.85 8.68
C CYS A 51 -14.85 0.87 7.70
N MET A 52 -14.29 0.76 6.50
CA MET A 52 -14.76 -0.12 5.43
C MET A 52 -14.17 -1.51 5.52
N GLY A 53 -13.01 -1.65 6.14
CA GLY A 53 -12.28 -2.91 6.19
C GLY A 53 -10.99 -2.81 6.95
N ALA A 54 -10.55 -3.95 7.45
CA ALA A 54 -9.29 -4.10 8.17
C ALA A 54 -8.60 -5.36 7.68
N TYR A 55 -7.37 -5.22 7.18
CA TYR A 55 -6.66 -6.23 6.40
C TYR A 55 -5.30 -6.48 7.04
N ASP A 56 -5.04 -7.74 7.37
CA ASP A 56 -3.68 -8.18 7.72
C ASP A 56 -2.81 -8.21 6.47
N PHE A 57 -1.49 -8.12 6.65
CA PHE A 57 -0.53 -8.11 5.55
C PHE A 57 -0.75 -9.24 4.51
N ALA A 58 -1.15 -10.44 4.94
CA ALA A 58 -1.40 -11.58 4.06
C ALA A 58 -2.64 -11.41 3.15
N GLN A 59 -3.59 -10.57 3.54
CA GLN A 59 -4.82 -10.30 2.79
C GLN A 59 -4.66 -9.15 1.78
N LEU A 60 -3.61 -8.36 1.91
CA LEU A 60 -3.28 -7.29 0.99
C LEU A 60 -2.67 -7.85 -0.29
N ASP A 61 -3.25 -7.55 -1.44
CA ASP A 61 -2.69 -7.88 -2.75
C ASP A 61 -2.37 -6.59 -3.50
N GLU A 62 -1.11 -6.40 -3.91
CA GLU A 62 -0.70 -5.21 -4.65
C GLU A 62 -1.28 -5.19 -6.07
N GLN A 63 -1.54 -6.36 -6.68
CA GLN A 63 -2.12 -6.45 -8.02
C GLN A 63 -3.65 -6.36 -8.00
N ALA A 64 -4.27 -6.62 -6.85
CA ALA A 64 -5.70 -6.44 -6.62
C ALA A 64 -5.96 -5.74 -5.27
N PRO A 65 -5.62 -4.43 -5.15
CA PRO A 65 -5.75 -3.72 -3.89
C PRO A 65 -7.20 -3.70 -3.37
N PRO A 66 -7.39 -3.85 -2.04
CA PRO A 66 -8.70 -3.64 -1.44
C PRO A 66 -9.29 -2.25 -1.74
N ALA A 67 -10.60 -2.13 -1.56
CA ALA A 67 -11.29 -0.85 -1.71
C ALA A 67 -10.62 0.23 -0.85
N GLY A 68 -10.48 1.43 -1.44
CA GLY A 68 -9.79 2.57 -0.81
C GLY A 68 -8.26 2.55 -0.93
N LEU A 69 -7.66 1.50 -1.51
CA LEU A 69 -6.23 1.44 -1.84
C LEU A 69 -6.00 1.42 -3.36
N LEU A 70 -4.79 1.79 -3.77
CA LEU A 70 -4.31 1.82 -5.14
C LEU A 70 -2.94 1.17 -5.25
N TRP A 71 -2.67 0.54 -6.39
CA TRP A 71 -1.40 -0.09 -6.69
C TRP A 71 -0.27 0.95 -6.83
N ALA A 72 0.85 0.75 -6.14
CA ALA A 72 1.96 1.71 -6.13
C ALA A 72 3.01 1.49 -7.26
N ILE A 73 3.05 0.32 -7.90
CA ILE A 73 4.17 -0.05 -8.79
C ILE A 73 4.20 0.65 -10.16
N PRO A 74 3.14 1.23 -10.78
CA PRO A 74 3.35 1.98 -12.03
C PRO A 74 4.23 3.23 -11.83
N PHE A 75 4.53 3.63 -10.58
CA PHE A 75 5.34 4.80 -10.25
C PHE A 75 6.71 4.48 -9.64
N MET A 76 7.09 3.21 -9.50
CA MET A 76 8.40 2.81 -8.98
C MET A 76 9.22 2.10 -10.06
N PRO A 77 10.41 2.59 -10.43
CA PRO A 77 11.30 1.82 -11.30
C PRO A 77 11.68 0.52 -10.58
N SER A 78 11.28 -0.60 -11.14
CA SER A 78 11.54 -1.94 -10.61
C SER A 78 13.03 -2.12 -10.32
N ARG A 79 13.41 -2.41 -9.06
CA ARG A 79 14.75 -2.91 -8.71
C ARG A 79 15.15 -4.20 -9.45
N GLY A 80 14.19 -4.86 -10.12
CA GLY A 80 14.41 -6.07 -10.93
C GLY A 80 14.92 -5.85 -12.35
N HIS A 81 14.99 -4.62 -12.87
CA HIS A 81 15.43 -4.38 -14.25
C HIS A 81 16.96 -4.23 -14.43
N HIS A 82 17.76 -4.37 -13.36
CA HIS A 82 19.22 -4.26 -13.44
C HIS A 82 19.99 -5.59 -13.60
N LEU A 83 19.32 -6.75 -13.62
CA LEU A 83 20.00 -8.05 -13.77
C LEU A 83 19.83 -8.74 -15.13
N LEU A 84 19.20 -8.09 -16.13
CA LEU A 84 19.05 -8.65 -17.48
C LEU A 84 19.73 -7.85 -18.60
N ALA A 85 20.56 -6.85 -18.27
CA ALA A 85 21.36 -6.12 -19.25
C ALA A 85 22.85 -6.51 -19.20
N GLY A 86 23.14 -7.81 -19.06
CA GLY A 86 24.50 -8.34 -18.96
C GLY A 86 24.62 -9.77 -19.49
N ALA A 87 24.02 -10.05 -20.64
CA ALA A 87 24.25 -11.29 -21.40
C ALA A 87 23.97 -11.05 -22.89
N ALA A 88 24.72 -10.13 -23.51
CA ALA A 88 24.88 -10.07 -24.95
C ALA A 88 26.20 -9.37 -25.29
N ALA A 89 26.99 -10.06 -26.14
CA ALA A 89 28.32 -9.75 -26.66
C ALA A 89 29.50 -10.08 -25.75
#